data_AF-A0A6C0BIH1-F1
#
_entry.id   AF-A0A6C0BIH1-F1
#
_cell.length_a   1.000
_cell.length_b   1.000
_cell.length_c   1.000
_cell.angle_alpha   90.00
_cell.angle_beta   90.00
_cell.angle_gamma   90.00
#
_symmetry.space_group_name_H-M   'P 1'
#
loop_
_entity.id
_entity.type
_entity.pdbx_description
1 polymer ?
#
loop_
_entity_poly.entity_id
_entity_poly.type
_entity_poly.pdbx_seq_one_letter_code
_entity_poly.pdbx_strand_id
1 'polypeptide(L)'
;MGKCETAAASVGIKISLYDLIIQLNETNFDLIQDMLHDGFIEDENNSLNDEYYATIWCEPFNGNALIYKEYLLTSLKKNGCLDRDLLLPVKEILRTDRWGYERSGTNSMSRPIDFDLSVPIEKYKDIEKIKTVFIIRQHSG
;
A
#
# COMPACT_ATOMS: atom_id res chain seq x y z
N MET A 1 -4.16 7.04 -27.33
CA MET A 1 -3.86 7.60 -26.00
C MET A 1 -2.44 7.17 -25.66
N GLY A 2 -1.55 8.12 -25.34
CA GLY A 2 -0.18 7.79 -24.94
C GLY A 2 -0.16 7.11 -23.57
N LYS A 3 0.87 6.31 -23.29
CA LYS A 3 1.05 5.69 -21.97
C LYS A 3 1.48 6.76 -20.96
N CYS A 4 0.94 6.68 -19.74
CA CYS A 4 1.36 7.53 -18.63
C CYS A 4 2.17 6.69 -17.66
N GLU A 5 3.44 7.05 -17.44
CA GLU A 5 4.26 6.41 -16.41
C GLU A 5 4.34 7.36 -15.21
N THR A 6 3.88 6.91 -14.05
CA THR A 6 4.00 7.66 -12.80
C THR A 6 5.06 6.99 -11.95
N ALA A 7 6.01 7.78 -11.45
CA ALA A 7 6.98 7.34 -10.45
C ALA A 7 6.88 8.24 -9.21
N ALA A 8 6.78 7.61 -8.05
CA ALA A 8 6.68 8.28 -6.76
C ALA A 8 7.67 7.70 -5.76
N ALA A 9 8.21 8.57 -4.91
CA ALA A 9 9.01 8.23 -3.76
C ALA A 9 8.31 8.75 -2.50
N SER A 10 8.17 7.89 -1.50
CA SER A 10 7.41 8.18 -0.28
C SER A 10 8.11 7.63 0.96
N VAL A 11 7.93 8.29 2.10
CA VAL A 11 8.11 7.63 3.39
C VAL A 11 6.82 6.91 3.72
N GLY A 12 6.93 5.67 4.20
CA GLY A 12 5.78 4.87 4.50
C GLY A 12 6.04 3.84 5.57
N ILE A 13 5.04 2.97 5.71
CA ILE A 13 5.03 1.86 6.65
C ILE A 13 5.06 0.55 5.88
N LYS A 14 5.84 -0.39 6.39
CA LYS A 14 5.89 -1.78 5.98
C LYS A 14 5.43 -2.67 7.13
N ILE A 15 4.50 -3.57 6.85
CA ILE A 15 4.00 -4.56 7.81
C ILE A 15 3.63 -5.84 7.06
N SER A 16 3.82 -7.02 7.66
CA SER A 16 3.31 -8.25 7.06
C SER A 16 1.79 -8.20 6.98
N LEU A 17 1.23 -8.56 5.82
CA LEU A 17 -0.22 -8.52 5.61
C LEU A 17 -0.93 -9.46 6.59
N TYR A 18 -0.36 -10.63 6.85
CA TYR A 18 -0.81 -11.53 7.90
C TYR A 18 -0.81 -10.87 9.28
N ASP A 19 0.32 -10.27 9.69
CA ASP A 19 0.45 -9.61 10.99
C ASP A 19 -0.53 -8.45 11.17
N LEU A 20 -0.85 -7.71 10.11
CA LEU A 20 -1.85 -6.64 10.16
C LEU A 20 -3.26 -7.22 10.36
N ILE A 21 -3.66 -8.21 9.57
CA ILE A 21 -5.01 -8.78 9.60
C ILE A 21 -5.28 -9.50 10.93
N ILE A 22 -4.29 -10.16 11.53
CA ILE A 22 -4.50 -10.81 12.84
C ILE A 22 -4.76 -9.82 13.97
N GLN A 23 -4.31 -8.57 13.84
CA GLN A 23 -4.53 -7.51 14.83
C GLN A 23 -5.92 -6.86 14.71
N LEU A 24 -6.66 -7.17 13.65
CA LEU A 24 -7.98 -6.62 13.37
C LEU A 24 -8.99 -7.01 14.46
N ASN A 25 -9.61 -5.98 15.03
CA ASN A 25 -10.66 -6.05 16.03
C ASN A 25 -11.61 -4.84 15.88
N GLU A 26 -12.65 -4.77 16.71
CA GLU A 26 -13.69 -3.73 16.61
C GLU A 26 -13.17 -2.31 16.88
N THR A 27 -12.10 -2.14 17.67
CA THR A 27 -11.60 -0.79 18.01
C THR A 27 -10.64 -0.21 16.97
N ASN A 28 -9.97 -1.06 16.19
CA ASN A 28 -9.03 -0.65 15.15
C ASN A 28 -9.49 -1.00 13.72
N PHE A 29 -10.76 -1.41 13.58
CA PHE A 29 -11.36 -1.83 12.31
C PHE A 29 -11.17 -0.78 11.21
N ASP A 30 -11.66 0.44 11.44
CA ASP A 30 -11.59 1.53 10.47
C ASP A 30 -10.14 1.86 10.09
N LEU A 31 -9.24 1.88 11.08
CA LEU A 31 -7.82 2.16 10.83
C LEU A 31 -7.18 1.09 9.94
N ILE A 32 -7.39 -0.19 10.24
CA ILE A 32 -6.82 -1.29 9.45
C ILE A 32 -7.45 -1.32 8.07
N GLN A 33 -8.75 -1.06 7.95
CA GLN A 33 -9.42 -0.95 6.67
C GLN A 33 -8.79 0.17 5.82
N ASP A 34 -8.62 1.38 6.38
CA ASP A 34 -7.92 2.47 5.70
C ASP A 34 -6.50 2.07 5.26
N MET A 35 -5.74 1.41 6.15
CA MET A 35 -4.40 0.92 5.82
C MET A 35 -4.41 -0.06 4.64
N LEU A 36 -5.40 -0.96 4.58
CA LEU A 36 -5.54 -1.91 3.48
C LEU A 36 -5.95 -1.22 2.17
N HIS A 37 -6.85 -0.24 2.22
CA HIS A 37 -7.30 0.49 1.03
C HIS A 37 -6.22 1.41 0.45
N ASP A 38 -5.46 2.10 1.30
CA ASP A 38 -4.41 3.05 0.89
C ASP A 38 -3.07 2.35 0.59
N GLY A 39 -2.89 1.13 1.11
CA GLY A 39 -1.70 0.33 0.91
C GLY A 39 -1.75 -0.57 -0.32
N PHE A 40 -0.58 -1.11 -0.66
CA PHE A 40 -0.42 -2.09 -1.74
C PHE A 40 0.58 -3.15 -1.32
N ILE A 41 0.56 -4.33 -1.93
CA ILE A 41 1.48 -5.41 -1.57
C ILE A 41 2.82 -5.23 -2.26
N GLU A 42 3.88 -5.58 -1.52
CA GLU A 42 5.23 -5.70 -2.05
C GLU A 42 5.28 -6.86 -3.05
N ASP A 43 5.24 -6.50 -4.33
CA ASP A 43 5.32 -7.42 -5.46
C ASP A 43 6.28 -6.85 -6.51
N GLU A 44 7.22 -7.67 -6.97
CA GLU A 44 8.23 -7.31 -7.95
C GLU A 44 7.62 -6.92 -9.31
N ASN A 45 6.50 -7.55 -9.69
CA ASN A 45 5.92 -7.41 -11.03
C ASN A 45 4.49 -6.87 -11.03
N ASN A 46 3.99 -6.42 -9.86
CA ASN A 46 2.61 -5.93 -9.69
C ASN A 46 1.52 -6.94 -10.14
N SER A 47 1.87 -8.21 -10.28
CA SER A 47 0.99 -9.30 -10.72
C SER A 47 -0.10 -9.65 -9.70
N LEU A 48 0.19 -9.46 -8.41
CA LEU A 48 -0.71 -9.82 -7.32
C LEU A 48 -1.52 -8.63 -6.82
N ASN A 49 -1.09 -7.39 -7.14
CA ASN A 49 -1.78 -6.19 -6.66
C ASN A 49 -3.21 -6.11 -7.19
N ASP A 50 -3.48 -6.56 -8.42
CA ASP A 50 -4.84 -6.59 -8.96
C ASP A 50 -5.76 -7.54 -8.16
N GLU A 51 -5.26 -8.72 -7.80
CA GLU A 51 -5.97 -9.69 -6.96
C GLU A 51 -6.15 -9.21 -5.51
N TYR A 52 -5.15 -8.49 -4.99
CA TYR A 52 -5.22 -7.81 -3.71
C TYR A 52 -6.34 -6.76 -3.72
N TYR A 53 -6.33 -5.83 -4.69
CA TYR A 53 -7.36 -4.81 -4.80
C TYR A 53 -8.75 -5.40 -5.03
N ALA A 54 -8.88 -6.45 -5.84
CA ALA A 54 -10.15 -7.14 -6.02
C ALA A 54 -10.71 -7.71 -4.71
N THR A 55 -9.83 -8.11 -3.78
CA THR A 55 -10.23 -8.62 -2.46
C THR A 55 -10.59 -7.49 -1.50
N ILE A 56 -9.76 -6.43 -1.42
CA ILE A 56 -9.97 -5.33 -0.48
C ILE A 56 -11.11 -4.40 -0.91
N TRP A 57 -11.25 -4.13 -2.20
CA TRP A 57 -12.27 -3.23 -2.76
C TRP A 57 -13.55 -3.96 -3.20
N CYS A 58 -13.70 -5.24 -2.83
CA CYS A 58 -14.96 -5.94 -2.99
C CYS A 58 -16.08 -5.22 -2.20
N GLU A 59 -17.34 -5.57 -2.47
CA GLU A 59 -18.52 -4.93 -1.87
C GLU A 59 -18.38 -4.68 -0.36
N PRO A 60 -18.95 -3.57 0.16
CA PRO A 60 -18.81 -3.18 1.55
C PRO A 60 -19.18 -4.34 2.47
N PHE A 61 -18.21 -4.74 3.30
CA PHE A 61 -18.38 -5.86 4.19
C PHE A 61 -19.37 -5.48 5.31
N ASN A 62 -20.57 -6.06 5.28
CA ASN A 62 -21.65 -5.79 6.24
C ASN A 62 -21.61 -6.70 7.49
N GLY A 63 -20.50 -7.40 7.75
CA GLY A 63 -20.32 -8.23 8.94
C GLY A 63 -19.53 -7.52 10.05
N ASN A 64 -19.31 -8.22 11.16
CA ASN A 64 -18.46 -7.73 12.26
C ASN A 64 -16.96 -7.93 11.97
N ALA A 65 -16.09 -7.34 12.80
CA ALA A 65 -14.65 -7.38 12.60
C ALA A 65 -14.08 -8.81 12.49
N LEU A 66 -14.63 -9.75 13.26
CA LEU A 66 -14.17 -11.14 13.27
C LEU A 66 -14.43 -11.85 11.93
N ILE A 67 -15.64 -11.73 11.39
CA ILE A 67 -15.98 -12.36 10.10
C ILE A 67 -15.17 -11.70 8.98
N TYR A 68 -14.95 -10.38 9.04
CA TYR A 68 -14.13 -9.69 8.05
C TYR A 68 -12.69 -10.20 8.06
N LYS A 69 -12.12 -10.34 9.26
CA LYS A 69 -10.78 -10.89 9.46
C LYS A 69 -10.66 -12.30 8.88
N GLU A 70 -11.62 -13.19 9.14
CA GLU A 70 -11.62 -14.55 8.59
C GLU A 70 -11.73 -14.55 7.05
N TYR A 71 -12.58 -13.68 6.51
CA TYR A 71 -12.71 -13.47 5.07
C TYR A 71 -11.37 -13.05 4.45
N LEU A 72 -10.71 -12.03 5.01
CA LEU A 72 -9.42 -11.53 4.51
C LEU A 72 -8.35 -12.61 4.56
N LEU A 73 -8.21 -13.30 5.69
CA LEU A 73 -7.24 -14.40 5.84
C LEU A 73 -7.46 -15.51 4.81
N THR A 74 -8.71 -15.85 4.52
CA THR A 74 -9.05 -16.90 3.56
C THR A 74 -8.80 -16.46 2.12
N SER A 75 -9.32 -15.30 1.74
CA SER A 75 -9.27 -14.78 0.37
C SER A 75 -7.84 -14.41 -0.04
N LEU A 76 -7.10 -13.71 0.81
CA LEU A 76 -5.73 -13.31 0.49
C LEU A 76 -4.76 -14.50 0.51
N LYS A 77 -5.04 -15.53 1.30
CA LYS A 77 -4.26 -16.79 1.24
C LYS A 77 -4.50 -17.52 -0.08
N LYS A 78 -5.76 -17.59 -0.53
CA LYS A 78 -6.12 -18.23 -1.81
C LYS A 78 -5.43 -17.55 -2.99
N ASN A 79 -5.30 -16.23 -2.94
CA ASN A 79 -4.69 -15.43 -4.00
C ASN A 79 -3.15 -15.27 -3.83
N GLY A 80 -2.53 -15.93 -2.85
CA GLY A 80 -1.08 -15.86 -2.61
C GLY A 80 -0.57 -14.50 -2.11
N CYS A 81 -1.47 -13.61 -1.71
CA CYS A 81 -1.14 -12.27 -1.22
C CYS A 81 -0.79 -12.25 0.27
N LEU A 82 -1.30 -13.20 1.06
CA LEU A 82 -1.22 -13.17 2.53
C LEU A 82 0.23 -13.17 3.08
N ASP A 83 1.14 -13.85 2.39
CA ASP A 83 2.55 -13.96 2.79
C ASP A 83 3.39 -12.74 2.38
N ARG A 84 2.77 -11.73 1.75
CA ARG A 84 3.44 -10.49 1.32
C ARG A 84 3.38 -9.44 2.41
N ASP A 85 4.28 -8.47 2.29
CA ASP A 85 4.25 -7.27 3.11
C ASP A 85 3.34 -6.22 2.45
N LEU A 86 2.54 -5.56 3.27
CA LEU A 86 1.81 -4.34 2.89
C LEU A 86 2.76 -3.15 2.98
N LEU A 87 2.80 -2.37 1.92
CA LEU A 87 3.47 -1.08 1.82
C LEU A 87 2.40 0.01 1.82
N LEU A 88 2.44 0.86 2.84
CA LEU A 88 1.54 2.00 2.99
C LEU A 88 2.31 3.31 2.83
N PRO A 89 2.18 4.02 1.69
CA PRO A 89 2.72 5.36 1.54
C PRO A 89 2.03 6.31 2.52
N VAL A 90 2.79 6.90 3.45
CA VAL A 90 2.23 7.84 4.44
C VAL A 90 2.49 9.28 4.02
N LYS A 91 3.66 9.53 3.41
CA LYS A 91 4.08 10.86 2.99
C LYS A 91 4.82 10.79 1.67
N GLU A 92 4.20 11.28 0.61
CA GLU A 92 4.86 11.42 -0.69
C GLU A 92 5.93 12.53 -0.62
N ILE A 93 7.13 12.21 -1.04
CA ILE A 93 8.30 13.11 -1.05
C ILE A 93 8.46 13.75 -2.42
N LEU A 94 8.27 12.95 -3.47
CA LEU A 94 8.53 13.30 -4.84
C LEU A 94 7.65 12.45 -5.75
N ARG A 95 7.04 13.07 -6.76
CA ARG A 95 6.28 12.39 -7.80
C ARG A 95 6.55 13.01 -9.15
N THR A 96 6.67 12.17 -10.16
CA THR A 96 6.79 12.58 -11.55
C THR A 96 5.82 11.77 -12.39
N ASP A 97 5.07 12.48 -13.24
CA ASP A 97 4.19 11.88 -14.22
C ASP A 97 4.80 12.11 -15.61
N ARG A 98 4.97 11.03 -16.39
CA ARG A 98 5.50 11.06 -17.75
C ARG A 98 4.40 10.70 -18.73
N TRP A 99 4.14 11.61 -19.65
CA TRP A 99 3.17 11.45 -20.74
C TRP A 99 3.92 11.36 -22.07
N GLY A 100 3.70 10.33 -22.88
CA GLY A 100 4.29 10.29 -24.22
C GLY A 100 4.14 8.98 -24.99
N TYR A 101 4.33 9.06 -26.31
CA TYR A 101 4.49 7.90 -27.19
C TYR A 101 5.94 7.39 -27.23
N GLU A 102 6.92 8.25 -26.92
CA GLU A 102 8.34 7.94 -26.96
C GLU A 102 8.94 7.73 -25.56
N ARG A 103 9.59 6.57 -25.37
CA ARG A 103 10.29 6.16 -24.14
C ARG A 103 11.63 6.87 -23.93
N SER A 104 12.11 7.64 -24.90
CA SER A 104 13.33 8.46 -24.83
C SER A 104 13.03 9.86 -24.30
N GLY A 105 13.43 10.14 -23.06
CA GLY A 105 13.29 11.46 -22.43
C GLY A 105 13.68 11.41 -20.95
N THR A 106 14.42 12.41 -20.48
CA THR A 106 14.90 12.50 -19.10
C THR A 106 13.92 13.32 -18.27
N ASN A 107 12.82 12.70 -17.81
CA ASN A 107 11.96 13.32 -16.80
C ASN A 107 12.50 12.95 -15.41
N SER A 108 13.53 13.65 -14.98
CA SER A 108 14.09 13.52 -13.64
C SER A 108 13.67 14.72 -12.82
N MET A 109 12.54 14.62 -12.12
CA MET A 109 12.34 15.48 -10.96
C MET A 109 13.40 15.11 -9.92
N SER A 110 14.03 16.11 -9.32
CA SER A 110 14.93 15.92 -8.20
C SER A 110 14.69 17.03 -7.20
N ARG A 111 14.93 16.73 -5.93
CA ARG A 111 14.89 17.71 -4.85
C ARG A 111 16.05 17.43 -3.89
N PRO A 112 16.58 18.45 -3.19
CA PRO A 112 17.52 18.23 -2.10
C PRO A 112 16.92 17.30 -1.03
N ILE A 113 17.80 16.58 -0.31
CA ILE A 113 17.42 15.79 0.87
C ILE A 113 17.25 16.74 2.07
N ASP A 114 16.27 17.63 1.95
CA ASP A 114 15.92 18.65 2.94
C ASP A 114 14.44 18.57 3.36
N PHE A 115 13.86 17.37 3.27
CA PHE A 115 12.49 17.12 3.66
C PHE A 115 12.39 16.44 5.01
N ASP A 116 11.31 16.75 5.71
CA ASP A 116 10.90 16.06 6.91
C ASP A 116 10.52 14.61 6.58
N LEU A 117 11.29 13.67 7.13
CA LEU A 117 11.11 12.22 7.02
C LEU A 117 10.24 11.64 8.14
N SER A 118 9.65 12.48 9.00
CA SER A 118 8.79 12.00 10.07
C SER A 118 7.54 11.31 9.53
N VAL A 119 7.16 10.24 10.21
CA VAL A 119 5.90 9.53 10.01
C VAL A 119 5.06 9.80 11.26
N PRO A 120 3.77 10.17 11.13
CA PRO A 120 2.86 10.34 12.26
C PRO A 120 2.53 8.96 12.89
N ILE A 121 3.50 8.38 13.61
CA ILE A 121 3.42 7.05 14.22
C ILE A 121 2.28 6.98 15.24
N GLU A 122 1.91 8.10 15.85
CA GLU A 122 0.77 8.22 16.78
C GLU A 122 -0.54 7.72 16.18
N LYS A 123 -0.75 7.87 14.85
CA LYS A 123 -1.93 7.33 14.16
C LYS A 123 -1.95 5.79 14.19
N TYR A 124 -0.78 5.17 14.21
CA TYR A 124 -0.57 3.73 14.09
C TYR A 124 -0.04 3.08 15.37
N LYS A 125 -0.09 3.80 16.50
CA LYS A 125 0.49 3.37 17.78
C LYS A 125 -0.06 2.04 18.30
N ASP A 126 -1.29 1.72 17.92
CA ASP A 126 -2.02 0.52 18.35
C ASP A 126 -1.79 -0.66 17.39
N ILE A 127 -0.95 -0.50 16.38
CA ILE A 127 -0.56 -1.53 15.42
C ILE A 127 0.90 -1.92 15.66
N GLU A 128 1.12 -3.19 16.00
CA GLU A 128 2.43 -3.76 16.27
C GLU A 128 3.17 -4.15 14.99
N LYS A 129 4.50 -4.29 15.11
CA LYS A 129 5.43 -4.77 14.06
C LYS A 129 5.50 -3.91 12.78
N ILE A 130 5.10 -2.64 12.89
CA ILE A 130 5.32 -1.65 11.85
C ILE A 130 6.81 -1.34 11.70
N LYS A 131 7.27 -1.23 10.46
CA LYS A 131 8.58 -0.71 10.10
C LYS A 131 8.42 0.55 9.25
N THR A 132 9.12 1.62 9.58
CA THR A 132 9.23 2.77 8.69
C THR A 132 10.16 2.44 7.53
N VAL A 133 9.71 2.67 6.30
CA VAL A 133 10.47 2.36 5.08
C VAL A 133 10.41 3.50 4.09
N PHE A 134 11.39 3.52 3.18
CA PHE A 134 11.35 4.33 1.97
C PHE A 134 10.72 3.49 0.85
N ILE A 135 9.69 4.03 0.21
CA ILE A 135 8.93 3.34 -0.83
C ILE A 135 9.20 4.04 -2.15
N ILE A 136 9.64 3.27 -3.15
CA ILE A 136 9.73 3.72 -4.54
C ILE A 136 8.69 2.94 -5.32
N ARG A 137 7.76 3.66 -5.94
CA ARG A 137 6.70 3.09 -6.76
C ARG A 137 6.81 3.61 -8.18
N GLN A 138 6.67 2.72 -9.15
CA GLN A 138 6.50 3.07 -10.56
C GLN A 138 5.32 2.28 -11.12
N HIS A 139 4.42 2.94 -11.84
CA HIS A 139 3.32 2.28 -12.54
C HIS A 139 3.11 2.87 -13.93
N SER A 140 2.76 2.01 -14.89
CA SER A 140 2.28 2.42 -16.21
C SER A 140 0.75 2.36 -16.22
N GLY A 141 0.12 3.47 -16.60
CA GLY A 141 -1.26 3.50 -17.07
C GLY A 141 -1.36 3.24 -18.57
#